data_AF-A0A4Y8SVK6-F1
#
_entry.id   AF-A0A4Y8SVK6-F1
#
_cell.length_a   1.000
_cell.length_b   1.000
_cell.length_c   1.000
_cell.angle_alpha   90.00
_cell.angle_beta   90.00
_cell.angle_gamma   90.00
#
_symmetry.space_group_name_H-M   'P 1'
#
loop_
_entity.id
_entity.type
_entity.pdbx_description
1 polymer ?
#
loop_
_entity_poly.entity_id
_entity_poly.type
_entity_poly.pdbx_seq_one_letter_code
_entity_poly.pdbx_strand_id
1 'polypeptide(L)'
;EYPWFASWDLALQAIVFALFDPDFAKNQLLLLVDEAYAHPNAALPAYEWGFGDANPPIHGLAAWRVFELDRALTGIPDHVFLKRIFNKLTLNFTWWVNRKDSDDRNLFQGGFLGLDNIGIFDRSKPVGDGATLTQS
;
A
#
# COMPACT_ATOMS: atom_id res chain seq x y z
N GLU A 1 11.45 6.42 -13.64
CA GLU A 1 10.04 6.48 -13.23
C GLU A 1 9.18 6.19 -14.43
N TYR A 2 8.05 5.53 -14.23
CA TYR A 2 7.12 5.23 -15.31
C TYR A 2 6.06 6.33 -15.43
N PRO A 3 5.45 6.55 -16.61
CA PRO A 3 4.47 7.62 -16.82
C PRO A 3 3.06 7.22 -16.33
N TRP A 4 2.98 6.59 -15.16
CA TRP A 4 1.76 6.09 -14.50
C TRP A 4 2.07 5.83 -13.03
N PHE A 5 1.06 5.88 -12.17
CA PHE A 5 1.26 5.62 -10.75
C PHE A 5 1.25 4.12 -10.42
N ALA A 6 2.11 3.72 -9.50
CA ALA A 6 1.92 2.50 -8.72
C ALA A 6 1.81 2.89 -7.24
N SER A 7 0.83 2.33 -6.53
CA SER A 7 0.52 2.78 -5.17
C SER A 7 1.72 2.68 -4.21
N TRP A 8 2.47 1.59 -4.30
CA TRP A 8 3.69 1.39 -3.49
C TRP A 8 4.84 2.33 -3.90
N ASP A 9 5.07 2.60 -5.19
CA ASP A 9 6.04 3.60 -5.64
C ASP A 9 5.71 4.98 -5.06
N LEU A 10 4.43 5.42 -5.13
CA LEU A 10 3.99 6.68 -4.55
C LEU A 10 4.24 6.75 -3.04
N ALA A 11 4.05 5.63 -2.33
CA ALA A 11 4.34 5.56 -0.90
C ALA A 11 5.84 5.72 -0.61
N LEU A 12 6.73 5.11 -1.41
CA LEU A 12 8.18 5.30 -1.28
C LEU A 12 8.61 6.73 -1.61
N GLN A 13 8.05 7.30 -2.68
CA GLN A 13 8.33 8.68 -3.09
C GLN A 13 7.90 9.68 -2.02
N ALA A 14 6.74 9.47 -1.38
CA ALA A 14 6.28 10.33 -0.29
C ALA A 14 7.30 10.39 0.87
N ILE A 15 8.00 9.30 1.19
CA ILE A 15 9.07 9.31 2.19
C ILE A 15 10.20 10.27 1.78
N VAL A 16 10.57 10.27 0.49
CA VAL A 16 11.62 11.15 -0.04
C VAL A 16 11.16 12.61 -0.05
N PHE A 17 9.92 12.87 -0.49
CA PHE A 17 9.35 14.22 -0.49
C PHE A 17 9.27 14.82 0.92
N ALA A 18 8.97 14.01 1.94
CA ALA A 18 8.89 14.50 3.31
C ALA A 18 10.21 15.06 3.88
N LEU A 19 11.34 14.89 3.19
CA LEU A 19 12.61 15.54 3.54
C LEU A 19 12.58 17.06 3.31
N PHE A 20 11.72 17.56 2.43
CA PHE A 20 11.67 18.99 2.07
C PHE A 20 10.25 19.54 1.89
N ASP A 21 9.25 18.69 1.63
CA ASP A 21 7.83 19.05 1.55
C ASP A 21 6.95 17.96 2.20
N PRO A 22 6.85 17.95 3.55
CA PRO A 22 6.02 17.00 4.28
C PRO A 22 4.53 17.14 3.98
N ASP A 23 4.04 18.35 3.69
CA ASP A 23 2.62 18.56 3.40
C ASP A 23 2.22 17.90 2.08
N PHE A 24 3.05 18.03 1.04
CA PHE A 24 2.87 17.28 -0.20
C PHE A 24 2.90 15.76 0.05
N ALA A 25 3.89 15.27 0.80
CA ALA A 25 4.01 13.84 1.11
C ALA A 25 2.78 13.29 1.86
N LYS A 26 2.29 14.02 2.86
CA LYS A 26 1.07 13.69 3.62
C LYS A 26 -0.14 13.63 2.70
N ASN A 27 -0.31 14.63 1.83
CA ASN A 27 -1.41 14.68 0.87
C ASN A 27 -1.34 13.52 -0.15
N GLN A 28 -0.15 13.18 -0.63
CA GLN A 28 0.06 12.07 -1.56
C GLN A 28 -0.36 10.73 -0.95
N LEU A 29 0.00 10.48 0.31
CA LEU A 29 -0.44 9.26 1.02
C LEU A 29 -1.94 9.26 1.31
N LEU A 30 -2.52 10.42 1.64
CA LEU A 30 -3.96 10.56 1.90
C LEU A 30 -4.80 10.35 0.64
N LEU A 31 -4.28 10.72 -0.53
CA LEU A 31 -4.99 10.61 -1.81
C LEU A 31 -5.43 9.17 -2.10
N LEU A 32 -4.53 8.20 -1.96
CA LEU A 32 -4.83 6.81 -2.32
C LEU A 32 -5.75 6.10 -1.31
N VAL A 33 -5.81 6.60 -0.07
CA VAL A 33 -6.68 6.07 0.99
C VAL A 33 -8.00 6.84 1.11
N ASP A 34 -8.18 7.88 0.30
CA ASP A 34 -9.40 8.67 0.26
C ASP A 34 -10.54 7.85 -0.36
N GLU A 35 -11.75 8.04 0.14
CA GLU A 35 -12.93 7.28 -0.28
C GLU A 35 -13.36 7.53 -1.73
N ALA A 36 -12.92 8.63 -2.33
CA ALA A 36 -13.14 8.88 -3.75
C ALA A 36 -12.25 8.00 -4.66
N TYR A 37 -11.13 7.48 -4.15
CA TYR A 37 -10.14 6.74 -4.93
C TYR A 37 -9.98 5.28 -4.50
N ALA A 38 -10.08 4.99 -3.20
CA ALA A 38 -10.05 3.64 -2.67
C ALA A 38 -11.35 2.89 -3.00
N HIS A 39 -11.25 1.58 -3.21
CA HIS A 39 -12.43 0.74 -3.43
C HIS A 39 -13.29 0.70 -2.14
N PRO A 40 -14.64 0.56 -2.22
CA PRO A 40 -15.51 0.50 -1.04
C PRO A 40 -15.20 -0.59 0.00
N ASN A 41 -14.38 -1.58 -0.35
CA ASN A 41 -13.89 -2.62 0.56
C ASN A 41 -12.54 -2.26 1.21
N ALA A 42 -12.10 -1.00 1.08
CA ALA A 42 -10.81 -0.47 1.50
C ALA A 42 -9.58 -1.01 0.77
N ALA A 43 -9.71 -1.66 -0.39
CA ALA A 43 -8.57 -1.96 -1.25
C ALA A 43 -8.01 -0.66 -1.86
N LEU A 44 -6.68 -0.53 -1.86
CA LEU A 44 -6.00 0.59 -2.52
C LEU A 44 -5.85 0.27 -4.01
N PRO A 45 -6.01 1.26 -4.90
CA PRO A 45 -5.81 1.05 -6.33
C PRO A 45 -4.34 0.77 -6.63
N ALA A 46 -4.00 -0.33 -7.31
CA ALA A 46 -2.60 -0.67 -7.58
C ALA A 46 -1.93 0.24 -8.62
N TYR A 47 -2.48 0.31 -9.84
CA TYR A 47 -1.99 1.14 -10.96
C TYR A 47 -3.09 1.36 -12.01
N GLU A 48 -2.86 2.28 -12.95
CA GLU A 48 -3.88 2.83 -13.87
C GLU A 48 -4.64 1.81 -14.74
N TRP A 49 -4.04 0.66 -15.05
CA TRP A 49 -4.66 -0.41 -15.84
C TRP A 49 -5.12 -1.62 -15.02
N GLY A 50 -4.98 -1.57 -13.69
CA GLY A 50 -5.22 -2.72 -12.82
C GLY A 50 -5.53 -2.31 -11.39
N PHE A 51 -6.57 -1.51 -11.19
CA PHE A 51 -6.95 -1.02 -9.86
C PHE A 51 -7.24 -2.14 -8.84
N GLY A 52 -7.66 -3.32 -9.29
CA GLY A 52 -7.98 -4.46 -8.43
C GLY A 52 -6.76 -5.31 -8.02
N ASP A 53 -5.59 -5.05 -8.60
CA ASP A 53 -4.37 -5.74 -8.21
C ASP A 53 -3.90 -5.32 -6.82
N ALA A 54 -2.97 -6.08 -6.26
CA ALA A 54 -2.39 -5.78 -4.96
C ALA A 54 -0.90 -5.47 -5.13
N ASN A 55 -0.47 -4.34 -4.57
CA ASN A 55 0.95 -4.01 -4.40
C ASN A 55 1.38 -4.31 -2.96
N PRO A 56 2.70 -4.36 -2.68
CA PRO A 56 3.18 -4.52 -1.31
C PRO A 56 2.58 -3.46 -0.36
N PRO A 57 2.10 -3.85 0.84
CA PRO A 57 1.36 -2.96 1.74
C PRO A 57 2.27 -2.02 2.55
N ILE A 58 3.09 -1.22 1.87
CA ILE A 58 4.11 -0.37 2.50
C ILE A 58 3.59 1.01 2.94
N HIS A 59 2.29 1.32 2.73
CA HIS A 59 1.70 2.61 3.09
C HIS A 59 1.78 2.90 4.60
N GLY A 60 1.71 1.86 5.45
CA GLY A 60 1.89 2.01 6.90
C GLY A 60 3.30 2.47 7.27
N LEU A 61 4.31 1.88 6.63
CA LEU A 61 5.71 2.30 6.78
C LEU A 61 5.87 3.75 6.30
N ALA A 62 5.37 4.07 5.11
CA ALA A 62 5.46 5.41 4.54
C ALA A 62 4.80 6.46 5.44
N ALA A 63 3.58 6.22 5.91
CA ALA A 63 2.86 7.10 6.82
C ALA A 63 3.67 7.38 8.10
N TRP A 64 4.24 6.34 8.70
CA TRP A 64 5.08 6.49 9.89
C TRP A 64 6.35 7.30 9.61
N ARG A 65 7.03 7.02 8.50
CA ARG A 65 8.25 7.75 8.11
C ARG A 65 7.97 9.22 7.80
N VAL A 66 6.89 9.52 7.08
CA VAL A 66 6.47 10.89 6.78
C VAL A 66 6.15 11.65 8.07
N PHE A 67 5.41 11.04 9.00
CA PHE A 67 5.14 11.64 10.32
C PHE A 67 6.41 11.95 11.12
N GLU A 68 7.37 11.02 11.17
CA GLU A 68 8.63 11.22 11.89
C GLU A 68 9.51 12.31 11.24
N LEU A 69 9.54 12.37 9.90
CA LEU A 69 10.29 13.38 9.15
C LEU A 69 9.67 14.78 9.30
N ASP A 70 8.34 14.89 9.21
CA ASP A 70 7.62 16.14 9.45
C ASP A 70 7.90 16.67 10.86
N ARG A 71 7.81 15.80 11.87
CA ARG A 71 8.15 16.16 13.26
C ARG A 71 9.60 16.61 13.40
N ALA A 72 10.54 15.96 12.70
CA ALA A 72 11.95 16.35 12.74
C ALA A 72 12.20 17.72 12.08
N LEU A 73 11.48 18.03 11.01
CA LEU A 73 11.62 19.28 10.26
C LEU A 73 10.95 20.48 10.96
N THR A 74 9.75 20.28 11.50
CA THR A 74 8.93 21.36 12.08
C THR A 74 9.05 21.46 13.60
N GLY A 75 9.55 20.42 14.26
CA GLY A 75 9.55 20.28 15.72
C GLY A 75 8.20 19.93 16.33
N ILE A 76 7.14 19.78 15.51
CA ILE A 76 5.76 19.58 15.97
C ILE A 76 5.22 18.26 15.38
N PRO A 77 4.71 17.33 16.21
CA PRO A 77 4.10 16.11 15.69
C PRO A 77 2.70 16.37 15.10
N ASP A 78 2.49 16.02 13.84
CA ASP A 78 1.18 16.09 13.18
C ASP A 78 0.31 14.85 13.52
N HIS A 79 -0.28 14.86 14.71
CA HIS A 79 -1.19 13.79 15.14
C HIS A 79 -2.52 13.77 14.37
N VAL A 80 -2.88 14.86 13.68
CA VAL A 80 -4.11 14.90 12.88
C VAL A 80 -3.94 14.04 11.64
N PHE A 81 -2.83 14.23 10.92
CA PHE A 81 -2.43 13.35 9.82
C PHE A 81 -2.34 11.90 10.27
N LEU A 82 -1.59 11.62 11.34
CA LEU A 82 -1.34 10.25 11.80
C LEU A 82 -2.64 9.52 12.13
N LYS A 83 -3.57 10.16 12.86
CA LYS A 83 -4.88 9.56 13.17
C LYS A 83 -5.70 9.29 11.91
N ARG A 84 -5.72 10.23 10.97
CA ARG A 84 -6.49 10.11 9.73
C ARG A 84 -6.02 8.92 8.89
N ILE A 85 -4.72 8.84 8.63
CA ILE A 85 -4.16 7.77 7.80
C ILE A 85 -4.21 6.41 8.51
N PHE A 86 -3.98 6.36 9.83
CA PHE A 86 -4.08 5.14 10.62
C PHE A 86 -5.49 4.51 10.55
N ASN A 87 -6.54 5.32 10.70
CA ASN A 87 -7.91 4.84 10.61
C ASN A 87 -8.21 4.25 9.21
N LYS A 88 -7.77 4.90 8.14
CA LYS A 88 -7.97 4.39 6.78
C LYS A 88 -7.16 3.12 6.51
N LEU A 89 -5.90 3.07 6.95
CA LEU A 89 -5.04 1.89 6.79
C LEU A 89 -5.50 0.71 7.65
N THR A 90 -6.20 0.94 8.76
CA THR A 90 -6.81 -0.13 9.55
C THR A 90 -7.92 -0.84 8.78
N LEU A 91 -8.72 -0.09 8.01
CA LEU A 91 -9.71 -0.67 7.09
C LEU A 91 -9.02 -1.45 5.96
N ASN A 92 -7.95 -0.89 5.38
CA ASN A 92 -7.16 -1.60 4.36
C ASN A 92 -6.51 -2.88 4.91
N PHE A 93 -5.99 -2.86 6.14
CA PHE A 93 -5.45 -4.05 6.80
C PHE A 93 -6.53 -5.12 7.01
N THR A 94 -7.74 -4.71 7.38
CA THR A 94 -8.89 -5.62 7.50
C THR A 94 -9.23 -6.29 6.16
N TRP A 95 -9.08 -5.56 5.05
CA TRP A 95 -9.20 -6.15 3.70
C TRP A 95 -8.10 -7.18 3.41
N TRP A 96 -6.85 -6.89 3.77
CA TRP A 96 -5.73 -7.83 3.61
C TRP A 96 -5.98 -9.14 4.34
N VAL A 97 -6.36 -9.08 5.63
CA VAL A 97 -6.65 -10.29 6.42
C VAL A 97 -7.79 -11.09 5.81
N ASN A 98 -8.93 -10.45 5.50
CA ASN A 98 -10.12 -11.19 5.05
C ASN A 98 -10.01 -11.77 3.64
N ARG A 99 -9.29 -11.09 2.72
CA ARG A 99 -9.33 -11.43 1.29
C ARG A 99 -8.03 -12.02 0.76
N LYS A 100 -6.93 -11.79 1.47
CA LYS A 100 -5.61 -12.29 1.12
C LYS A 100 -5.11 -13.29 2.16
N ASP A 101 -5.81 -13.53 3.25
CA ASP A 101 -5.50 -14.62 4.17
C ASP A 101 -6.77 -15.42 4.53
N SER A 102 -7.40 -16.01 3.52
CA SER A 102 -8.68 -16.73 3.69
C SER A 102 -8.59 -17.93 4.62
N ASP A 103 -7.37 -18.45 4.87
CA ASP A 103 -7.12 -19.60 5.72
C ASP A 103 -6.63 -19.23 7.13
N ASP A 104 -6.59 -17.93 7.48
CA ASP A 104 -6.15 -17.40 8.79
C ASP A 104 -4.74 -17.89 9.19
N ARG A 105 -3.82 -17.90 8.22
CA ARG A 105 -2.45 -18.40 8.41
C ARG A 105 -1.42 -17.28 8.59
N ASN A 106 -1.86 -16.03 8.63
CA ASN A 106 -1.04 -14.82 8.60
C ASN A 106 -0.10 -14.78 7.39
N LEU A 107 -0.56 -15.33 6.26
CA LEU A 107 0.24 -15.55 5.06
C LEU A 107 -0.53 -15.05 3.84
N PHE A 108 -0.17 -13.87 3.34
CA PHE A 108 -0.95 -13.18 2.32
C PHE A 108 -0.82 -13.86 0.94
N GLN A 109 -1.91 -14.45 0.48
CA GLN A 109 -2.08 -15.16 -0.79
C GLN A 109 -2.28 -14.20 -1.96
N GLY A 110 -1.46 -14.37 -3.00
CA GLY A 110 -1.68 -13.74 -4.31
C GLY A 110 -1.47 -12.22 -4.34
N GLY A 111 -0.63 -11.77 -5.26
CA GLY A 111 -0.40 -10.34 -5.46
C GLY A 111 0.92 -10.10 -6.16
N PHE A 112 1.00 -8.95 -6.81
CA PHE A 112 2.20 -8.47 -7.43
C PHE A 112 3.14 -7.94 -6.34
N LEU A 113 4.16 -8.72 -5.98
CA LEU A 113 5.19 -8.31 -5.02
C LEU A 113 6.18 -7.27 -5.58
N GLY A 114 5.94 -6.74 -6.78
CA GLY A 114 6.88 -5.84 -7.46
C GLY A 114 8.16 -6.52 -7.95
N LEU A 115 8.14 -7.86 -8.03
CA LEU A 115 9.26 -8.70 -8.42
C LEU A 115 8.83 -9.66 -9.55
N ASP A 116 8.57 -9.08 -10.71
CA ASP A 116 7.77 -9.64 -11.81
C ASP A 116 8.32 -10.98 -12.31
N ASN A 117 9.65 -11.12 -12.31
CA ASN A 117 10.34 -12.23 -12.95
C ASN A 117 11.13 -13.13 -11.99
N ILE A 118 10.87 -13.06 -10.68
CA ILE A 118 11.54 -13.94 -9.70
C ILE A 118 10.64 -15.16 -9.44
N GLY A 119 10.57 -16.12 -10.35
CA GLY A 119 9.77 -17.31 -10.10
C GLY A 119 9.77 -18.34 -11.21
N ILE A 120 9.49 -19.59 -10.84
CA ILE A 120 9.29 -20.70 -11.78
C ILE A 120 7.85 -20.68 -12.33
N PHE A 121 6.95 -19.95 -11.68
CA PHE A 121 5.52 -19.88 -12.02
C PHE A 121 5.09 -18.46 -12.37
N ASP A 122 4.19 -18.34 -13.35
CA ASP A 122 3.45 -17.12 -13.63
C ASP A 122 2.47 -16.86 -12.48
N ARG A 123 2.84 -15.93 -11.60
CA ARG A 123 2.12 -15.60 -10.35
C ARG A 123 0.75 -14.97 -10.58
N SER A 124 0.47 -14.54 -11.81
CA SER A 124 -0.82 -13.95 -12.20
C SER A 124 -1.85 -14.99 -12.65
N LYS A 125 -1.44 -16.25 -12.84
CA LYS A 125 -2.30 -17.33 -13.32
C LYS A 125 -2.57 -18.37 -12.24
N PRO A 126 -3.70 -19.09 -12.31
CA PRO A 126 -3.91 -20.27 -11.50
C PRO A 126 -2.76 -21.25 -11.69
N VAL A 127 -2.29 -21.83 -10.58
CA VAL A 127 -1.37 -22.96 -10.64
C VAL A 127 -2.17 -24.18 -11.13
N GLY A 128 -1.54 -25.07 -11.90
CA GLY A 128 -2.19 -26.28 -12.38
C GLY A 128 -2.79 -27.15 -11.26
N ASP A 129 -3.74 -28.01 -11.62
CA ASP A 129 -4.29 -29.07 -10.76
C ASP A 129 -5.00 -28.61 -9.47
N GLY A 130 -5.54 -27.38 -9.45
CA GLY A 130 -6.30 -26.87 -8.31
C GLY A 130 -5.45 -26.46 -7.11
N ALA A 131 -4.14 -26.31 -7.30
CA ALA A 131 -3.22 -25.84 -6.27
C ALA A 131 -3.31 -24.31 -6.08
N THR A 132 -3.14 -23.86 -4.83
CA THR A 132 -3.14 -22.45 -4.45
C THR A 132 -1.74 -22.00 -4.05
N LEU A 133 -1.31 -20.82 -4.52
CA LEU A 133 -0.01 -20.23 -4.16
C LEU A 133 -0.14 -19.37 -2.88
N THR A 134 0.64 -19.69 -1.85
CA THR A 134 0.73 -18.93 -0.58
C THR A 134 2.18 -18.44 -0.40
N GLN A 135 2.39 -17.16 -0.01
CA GLN A 135 3.74 -16.59 0.14
C GLN A 135 3.80 -15.47 1.19
N SER A 136 4.97 -15.29 1.82
CA SER A 136 5.29 -14.24 2.81
C SER A 136 6.18 -13.17 2.21
#